data_AF-A0A2N0R411-F1
#
_entry.id   AF-A0A2N0R411-F1
#
_cell.length_a   1.000
_cell.length_b   1.000
_cell.length_c   1.000
_cell.angle_alpha   90.00
_cell.angle_beta   90.00
_cell.angle_gamma   90.00
#
_symmetry.space_group_name_H-M   'P 1'
#
loop_
_entity.id
_entity.type
_entity.pdbx_description
1 polymer ?
#
loop_
_entity_poly.entity_id
_entity_poly.type
_entity_poly.pdbx_seq_one_letter_code
_entity_poly.pdbx_strand_id
1 'polypeptide(L)'
;MSEVQQCQGAGCTKEAKLQCPTCLKLNISGRQVPPHIERPDYADHPQGISKSEKTAKAKAFIKVLNKEEIEGVRTVCKLAREVLDIGAATVKPGVTTDEIDRVIHEATIERDSYPSPLNYYEFPKSCCM
;
A
#
# COMPACT_ATOMS: atom_id res chain seq x y z
N MET A 1 -15.13 -16.66 -9.57
CA MET A 1 -14.00 -16.59 -10.52
C MET A 1 -13.89 -15.14 -10.95
N SER A 2 -12.85 -14.42 -10.55
CA SER A 2 -12.67 -13.01 -10.93
C SER A 2 -12.38 -12.93 -12.43
N GLU A 3 -13.19 -12.18 -13.16
CA GLU A 3 -12.96 -11.90 -14.59
C GLU A 3 -11.56 -11.26 -14.76
N VAL A 4 -10.73 -11.90 -15.58
CA VAL A 4 -9.37 -11.41 -15.89
C VAL A 4 -9.51 -10.17 -16.76
N GLN A 5 -9.16 -8.99 -16.22
CA GLN A 5 -9.20 -7.74 -16.96
C GLN A 5 -8.00 -7.65 -17.92
N GLN A 6 -8.14 -6.97 -19.06
CA GLN A 6 -7.01 -6.67 -19.96
C GLN A 6 -6.24 -5.42 -19.52
N CYS A 7 -4.93 -5.40 -19.77
CA CYS A 7 -4.07 -4.26 -19.50
C CYS A 7 -4.51 -3.03 -20.32
N GLN A 8 -4.69 -1.88 -19.66
CA GLN A 8 -5.14 -0.64 -20.30
C GLN A 8 -4.02 0.15 -21.01
N GLY A 9 -2.79 -0.40 -21.09
CA GLY A 9 -1.72 0.21 -21.86
C GLY A 9 -2.03 0.21 -23.36
N ALA A 10 -1.72 1.30 -24.06
CA ALA A 10 -1.99 1.42 -25.50
C ALA A 10 -1.40 0.23 -26.28
N GLY A 11 -2.25 -0.57 -26.92
CA GLY A 11 -1.86 -1.75 -27.71
C GLY A 11 -1.46 -3.00 -26.89
N CYS A 12 -1.65 -3.00 -25.57
CA CYS A 12 -1.31 -4.15 -24.72
C CYS A 12 -2.46 -5.16 -24.65
N THR A 13 -2.26 -6.37 -25.17
CA THR A 13 -3.25 -7.47 -25.10
C THR A 13 -3.03 -8.41 -23.91
N LYS A 14 -2.06 -8.10 -23.05
CA LYS A 14 -1.71 -8.92 -21.89
C LYS A 14 -2.81 -8.81 -20.82
N GLU A 15 -3.00 -9.89 -20.07
CA GLU A 15 -3.81 -9.89 -18.86
C GLU A 15 -3.31 -8.82 -17.88
N ALA A 16 -4.22 -8.02 -17.34
CA ALA A 16 -3.93 -7.06 -16.30
C ALA A 16 -3.55 -7.82 -15.04
N LYS A 17 -2.30 -7.66 -14.61
CA LYS A 17 -1.82 -8.15 -13.33
C LYS A 17 -1.75 -6.93 -12.41
N LEU A 18 -2.56 -6.93 -11.35
CA LEU A 18 -2.57 -5.89 -10.30
C LEU A 18 -1.26 -5.86 -9.48
N GLN A 19 -0.40 -6.86 -9.68
CA GLN A 19 0.82 -7.08 -8.92
C GLN A 19 2.05 -6.82 -9.79
N CYS A 20 3.09 -6.24 -9.18
CA CYS A 20 4.36 -6.00 -9.85
C CYS A 20 4.91 -7.34 -10.42
N PRO A 21 4.98 -7.49 -11.76
CA PRO A 21 5.38 -8.75 -12.38
C PRO A 21 6.81 -9.13 -12.02
N THR A 22 7.64 -8.17 -11.59
CA THR A 22 9.00 -8.40 -11.08
C THR A 22 8.96 -8.99 -9.68
N CYS A 23 8.15 -8.47 -8.76
CA CYS A 23 8.11 -8.95 -7.38
C CYS A 23 7.58 -10.39 -7.27
N LEU A 24 6.57 -10.73 -8.09
CA LEU A 24 6.06 -12.10 -8.20
C LEU A 24 7.12 -13.06 -8.74
N LYS A 25 7.84 -12.66 -9.80
CA LYS A 25 8.92 -13.49 -10.38
C LYS A 25 10.07 -13.70 -9.40
N LEU A 26 10.32 -12.72 -8.55
CA LEU A 26 11.39 -12.76 -7.56
C LEU A 26 10.96 -13.39 -6.22
N ASN A 27 9.70 -13.83 -6.09
CA ASN A 27 9.14 -14.41 -4.86
C ASN A 27 9.46 -13.57 -3.61
N ILE A 28 9.32 -12.24 -3.73
CA ILE A 28 9.68 -11.31 -2.66
C ILE A 28 8.62 -11.38 -1.55
N SER A 29 9.07 -11.69 -0.33
CA SER A 29 8.25 -11.55 0.87
C SER A 29 8.26 -10.11 1.39
N GLY A 30 7.13 -9.69 1.98
CA GLY A 30 6.98 -8.38 2.60
C GLY A 30 7.84 -8.23 3.86
N ARG A 31 8.27 -6.99 4.14
CA ARG A 31 8.96 -6.63 5.38
C ARG A 31 8.02 -6.79 6.57
N GLN A 32 8.56 -7.18 7.73
CA GLN A 32 7.76 -7.44 8.92
C GLN A 32 7.33 -6.14 9.59
N VAL A 33 6.06 -6.06 9.99
CA VAL A 33 5.51 -4.96 10.78
C VAL A 33 5.36 -5.44 12.23
N PRO A 34 5.88 -4.70 13.23
CA PRO A 34 5.73 -5.06 14.64
C PRO A 34 4.27 -5.27 15.07
N PRO A 35 3.99 -6.18 16.03
CA PRO A 35 2.62 -6.56 16.40
C PRO A 35 1.85 -5.47 17.17
N HIS A 36 2.52 -4.42 17.66
CA HIS A 36 1.87 -3.32 18.38
C HIS A 36 1.22 -2.29 17.44
N ILE A 37 1.61 -2.27 16.16
CA ILE A 37 1.05 -1.35 15.17
C ILE A 37 -0.32 -1.84 14.75
N GLU A 38 -1.30 -0.95 14.76
CA GLU A 38 -2.66 -1.25 14.32
C GLU A 38 -2.66 -1.63 12.83
N ARG A 39 -3.36 -2.74 12.50
CA ARG A 39 -3.33 -3.34 11.16
C ARG A 39 -4.69 -3.19 10.48
N PRO A 40 -4.73 -2.84 9.19
CA PRO A 40 -5.97 -2.85 8.42
C PRO A 40 -6.48 -4.28 8.20
N ASP A 41 -7.76 -4.43 7.85
CA ASP A 41 -8.45 -5.72 7.74
C ASP A 41 -7.85 -6.69 6.70
N TYR A 42 -7.13 -6.16 5.71
CA TYR A 42 -6.44 -6.94 4.69
C TYR A 42 -5.04 -7.41 5.10
N ALA A 43 -4.41 -6.80 6.11
CA ALA A 43 -3.00 -7.02 6.42
C ALA A 43 -2.64 -8.48 6.70
N ASP A 44 -3.58 -9.21 7.31
CA ASP A 44 -3.41 -10.63 7.66
C ASP A 44 -4.32 -11.55 6.81
N HIS A 45 -5.02 -10.99 5.81
CA HIS A 45 -5.79 -11.79 4.87
C HIS A 45 -4.82 -12.50 3.90
N PRO A 46 -4.98 -13.81 3.63
CA PRO A 46 -4.03 -14.57 2.80
C PRO A 46 -3.87 -14.01 1.38
N GLN A 47 -4.95 -13.44 0.84
CA GLN A 47 -4.97 -12.78 -0.47
C GLN A 47 -4.96 -11.24 -0.40
N GLY A 48 -4.72 -10.67 0.78
CA GLY A 48 -4.70 -9.21 0.92
C GLY A 48 -6.03 -8.50 0.65
N ILE A 49 -7.16 -9.20 0.77
CA ILE A 49 -8.46 -8.68 0.39
C ILE A 49 -9.09 -7.93 1.57
N SER A 50 -9.43 -6.65 1.37
CA SER A 50 -10.22 -5.89 2.33
C SER A 50 -11.71 -6.27 2.28
N LYS A 51 -12.27 -6.68 3.41
CA LYS A 51 -13.71 -6.98 3.53
C LYS A 51 -14.52 -5.69 3.62
N SER A 52 -14.03 -4.72 4.39
CA SER A 52 -14.65 -3.42 4.59
C SER A 52 -14.81 -2.66 3.26
N GLU A 53 -13.80 -2.68 2.40
CA GLU A 53 -13.88 -2.08 1.07
C GLU A 53 -14.88 -2.81 0.16
N LYS A 54 -14.90 -4.15 0.17
CA LYS A 54 -15.88 -4.92 -0.62
C LYS A 54 -17.32 -4.57 -0.23
N THR A 55 -17.57 -4.41 1.07
CA THR A 55 -18.88 -3.97 1.58
C THR A 55 -19.19 -2.53 1.21
N ALA A 56 -18.19 -1.63 1.24
CA ALA A 56 -18.37 -0.22 0.88
C ALA A 56 -18.62 -0.02 -0.62
N LYS A 57 -17.93 -0.78 -1.49
CA LYS A 57 -18.04 -0.69 -2.96
C LYS A 57 -19.46 -0.99 -3.48
N ALA A 58 -20.25 -1.76 -2.72
CA ALA A 58 -21.65 -2.01 -3.04
C ALA A 58 -22.57 -0.80 -2.78
N LYS A 59 -22.07 0.25 -2.10
CA LYS A 59 -22.84 1.44 -1.71
C LYS A 59 -22.40 2.62 -2.56
N ALA A 60 -23.34 3.29 -3.23
CA ALA A 60 -23.07 4.50 -4.02
C ALA A 60 -22.98 5.80 -3.17
N PHE A 61 -22.81 5.68 -1.85
CA PHE A 61 -22.83 6.81 -0.93
C PHE A 61 -21.42 7.30 -0.61
N ILE A 62 -21.20 8.60 -0.68
CA ILE A 62 -19.97 9.26 -0.28
C ILE A 62 -20.05 9.59 1.21
N LYS A 63 -19.10 9.05 2.00
CA LYS A 63 -19.05 9.29 3.44
C LYS A 63 -18.75 10.76 3.73
N VAL A 64 -19.63 11.40 4.51
CA VAL A 64 -19.36 12.69 5.15
C VAL A 64 -18.71 12.42 6.50
N LEU A 65 -17.49 12.91 6.68
CA LEU A 65 -16.70 12.67 7.89
C LEU A 65 -17.18 13.55 9.06
N ASN A 66 -17.17 12.99 10.27
CA ASN A 66 -17.37 13.76 11.49
C ASN A 66 -16.06 14.46 11.93
N LYS A 67 -16.11 15.26 13.01
CA LYS A 67 -14.95 16.02 13.50
C LYS A 67 -13.76 15.14 13.89
N GLU A 68 -14.00 14.04 14.59
CA GLU A 68 -12.96 13.12 15.05
C GLU A 68 -12.27 12.43 13.86
N GLU A 69 -13.06 11.99 12.88
CA GLU A 69 -12.55 11.38 11.66
C GLU A 69 -11.71 12.36 10.82
N ILE A 70 -12.11 13.64 10.77
CA ILE A 70 -11.33 14.69 10.11
C ILE A 70 -9.97 14.88 10.77
N GLU A 71 -9.91 14.88 12.11
CA GLU A 71 -8.63 14.98 12.83
C GLU A 71 -7.74 13.75 12.61
N GLY A 72 -8.34 12.56 12.52
CA GLY A 72 -7.63 11.34 12.12
C GLY A 72 -7.00 11.45 10.74
N VAL A 73 -7.79 11.90 9.74
CA VAL A 73 -7.30 12.11 8.36
C VAL A 73 -6.18 13.17 8.33
N ARG A 74 -6.34 14.29 9.04
CA ARG A 74 -5.31 15.34 9.13
C ARG A 74 -4.00 14.80 9.69
N THR A 75 -4.08 14.03 10.76
CA THR A 75 -2.91 13.44 11.42
C THR A 75 -2.19 12.48 10.48
N VAL A 76 -2.89 11.50 9.91
CA VAL A 76 -2.27 10.49 9.03
C VAL A 76 -1.71 11.12 7.74
N CYS A 77 -2.39 12.11 7.16
CA CYS A 77 -1.88 12.81 5.97
C CYS A 77 -0.61 13.61 6.26
N LYS A 78 -0.48 14.20 7.45
CA LYS A 78 0.75 14.87 7.87
C LYS A 78 1.90 13.86 8.01
N LEU A 79 1.67 12.74 8.68
CA LEU A 79 2.67 11.68 8.84
C LEU A 79 3.09 11.11 7.48
N ALA A 80 2.14 10.85 6.58
CA ALA A 80 2.42 10.36 5.23
C ALA A 80 3.29 11.35 4.43
N ARG A 81 3.09 12.67 4.61
CA ARG A 81 3.95 13.68 4.00
C ARG A 81 5.38 13.63 4.53
N GLU A 82 5.56 13.49 5.84
CA GLU A 82 6.89 13.37 6.43
C GLU A 82 7.63 12.11 5.94
N VAL A 83 6.93 10.98 5.83
CA VAL A 83 7.49 9.74 5.27
C VAL A 83 7.89 9.92 3.80
N LEU A 84 7.06 10.62 3.01
CA LEU A 84 7.39 10.94 1.62
C LEU A 84 8.64 11.81 1.51
N ASP A 85 8.79 12.81 2.39
CA ASP A 85 9.95 13.70 2.40
C ASP A 85 11.24 12.94 2.78
N ILE A 86 11.15 12.00 3.73
CA ILE A 86 12.25 11.08 4.08
C ILE A 86 12.61 10.19 2.88
N GLY A 87 11.63 9.58 2.23
CA GLY A 87 11.83 8.77 1.03
C GLY A 87 12.50 9.58 -0.10
N ALA A 88 12.02 10.81 -0.34
CA ALA A 88 12.58 11.71 -1.35
C ALA A 88 14.06 12.05 -1.09
N ALA A 89 14.45 12.24 0.16
CA ALA A 89 15.84 12.53 0.54
C ALA A 89 16.82 11.38 0.22
N THR A 90 16.32 10.16 0.03
CA THR A 90 17.15 9.00 -0.34
C THR A 90 17.43 8.88 -1.83
N VAL A 91 16.70 9.62 -2.67
CA VAL A 91 16.77 9.50 -4.12
C VAL A 91 18.09 10.07 -4.65
N LYS A 92 18.96 9.19 -5.12
CA LYS A 92 20.20 9.53 -5.83
C LYS A 92 20.60 8.41 -6.81
N PRO A 93 21.39 8.70 -7.86
CA PRO A 93 21.88 7.67 -8.76
C PRO A 93 22.56 6.53 -8.00
N GLY A 94 22.23 5.29 -8.39
CA GLY A 94 22.75 4.08 -7.76
C GLY A 94 21.96 3.56 -6.56
N VAL A 95 21.00 4.33 -6.01
CA VAL A 95 20.07 3.81 -4.99
C VAL A 95 18.98 2.99 -5.66
N THR A 96 18.71 1.80 -5.12
CA THR A 96 17.67 0.91 -5.63
C THR A 96 16.30 1.33 -5.09
N THR A 97 15.24 1.01 -5.83
CA THR A 97 13.87 1.24 -5.34
C THR A 97 13.55 0.40 -4.10
N ASP A 98 14.20 -0.75 -3.92
CA ASP A 98 14.08 -1.56 -2.69
C ASP A 98 14.67 -0.88 -1.46
N GLU A 99 15.76 -0.14 -1.63
CA GLU A 99 16.37 0.65 -0.56
C GLU A 99 15.48 1.84 -0.17
N ILE A 100 14.84 2.48 -1.15
CA ILE A 100 13.85 3.54 -0.90
C ILE A 100 12.63 2.96 -0.16
N ASP A 101 12.12 1.81 -0.61
CA ASP A 101 11.04 1.08 0.08
C ASP A 101 11.41 0.72 1.53
N ARG A 102 12.65 0.28 1.78
CA ARG A 102 13.15 -0.02 3.13
C ARG A 102 13.06 1.21 4.03
N VAL A 103 13.55 2.35 3.56
CA VAL A 103 13.54 3.60 4.32
C VAL A 103 12.13 4.09 4.58
N ILE A 104 11.24 4.01 3.58
CA ILE A 104 9.82 4.35 3.75
C ILE A 104 9.15 3.42 4.75
N HIS A 105 9.43 2.11 4.69
CA HIS A 105 8.92 1.14 5.66
C HIS A 105 9.33 1.53 7.07
N GLU A 106 10.63 1.68 7.34
CA GLU A 106 11.18 2.04 8.65
C GLU A 106 10.59 3.35 9.17
N ALA A 107 10.55 4.40 8.35
CA ALA A 107 9.98 5.69 8.72
C ALA A 107 8.48 5.62 9.04
N THR A 108 7.76 4.67 8.46
CA THR A 108 6.34 4.42 8.75
C THR A 108 6.18 3.70 10.10
N ILE A 109 7.03 2.70 10.39
CA ILE A 109 7.06 2.00 11.68
C ILE A 109 7.42 2.95 12.83
N GLU A 110 8.39 3.83 12.64
CA GLU A 110 8.78 4.86 13.63
C GLU A 110 7.65 5.82 14.01
N ARG A 111 6.60 5.89 13.19
CA ARG A 111 5.39 6.71 13.40
C ARG A 111 4.20 5.90 13.88
N ASP A 112 4.44 4.71 14.44
CA ASP A 112 3.42 3.78 14.92
C ASP A 112 2.32 3.49 13.87
N SER A 113 2.71 3.47 12.59
CA SER A 113 1.78 3.41 11.46
C SER A 113 2.02 2.17 10.61
N TYR A 114 0.97 1.70 9.94
CA TYR A 114 1.05 0.60 8.99
C TYR A 114 1.29 1.11 7.56
N PRO A 115 2.29 0.58 6.82
CA PRO A 115 2.48 0.93 5.41
C PRO A 115 1.37 0.29 4.56
N SER A 116 0.31 1.06 4.27
CA SER A 116 -0.93 0.56 3.65
C SER A 116 -0.79 -0.29 2.39
N PRO A 117 0.18 -0.04 1.48
CA PRO A 117 0.37 -0.93 0.33
C PRO A 117 0.75 -2.36 0.71
N LEU A 118 1.40 -2.57 1.86
CA LEU A 118 1.90 -3.87 2.25
C LEU A 118 0.75 -4.88 2.41
N ASN A 119 0.87 -6.01 1.73
CA ASN A 119 -0.14 -7.06 1.60
C ASN A 119 -1.51 -6.59 1.06
N TYR A 120 -1.67 -5.35 0.60
CA TYR A 120 -2.92 -4.94 -0.05
C TYR A 120 -3.03 -5.64 -1.40
N TYR A 121 -4.01 -6.54 -1.55
CA TYR A 121 -4.10 -7.49 -2.67
C TYR A 121 -2.76 -8.23 -2.95
N GLU A 122 -2.09 -8.67 -1.88
CA GLU A 122 -0.79 -9.36 -1.90
C GLU A 122 0.36 -8.51 -2.46
N PHE A 123 0.23 -7.18 -2.48
CA PHE A 123 1.33 -6.32 -2.87
C PHE A 123 2.50 -6.45 -1.86
N PRO A 124 3.72 -6.81 -2.29
CA PRO A 124 4.77 -7.30 -1.40
C PRO A 124 5.67 -6.19 -0.83
N LYS A 125 5.39 -4.92 -1.13
CA LYS A 125 6.21 -3.76 -0.76
C LYS A 125 5.40 -2.76 0.06
N SER A 126 6.11 -1.85 0.72
CA SER A 126 5.55 -0.83 1.59
C SER A 126 5.17 0.44 0.83
N CYS A 127 5.75 0.65 -0.35
CA CYS A 127 5.38 1.73 -1.27
C CYS A 127 5.44 1.31 -2.75
N CYS A 128 4.86 2.15 -3.61
CA CYS A 128 4.97 2.04 -5.06
C CYS A 128 6.04 3.01 -5.58
N MET A 129 6.86 2.57 -6.53
CA MET A 129 7.93 3.34 -7.19
C MET A 129 7.78 3.26 -8.70
#